data_AF-A0A379E422-F1
#
_entry.id   AF-A0A379E422-F1
#
_cell.length_a   1.000
_cell.length_b   1.000
_cell.length_c   1.000
_cell.angle_alpha   90.00
_cell.angle_beta   90.00
_cell.angle_gamma   90.00
#
_symmetry.space_group_name_H-M   'P 1'
#
loop_
_entity.id
_entity.type
_entity.pdbx_description
1 polymer ?
#
loop_
_entity_poly.entity_id
_entity_poly.type
_entity_poly.pdbx_seq_one_letter_code
_entity_poly.pdbx_strand_id
1 'polypeptide(L)'
;MYKKLKKIIEFTSFLYYSLLILRHNIVCRKRLLIPLYKNKVMDNRYEHDENVIIYMVQPETTFSGGLSDRLRGITSIYGECKRKNLPFKIVFEPLHLQDYLVPNQYDWQIEAKNICWDSKKVYPCTLLTYNNNLENSAQINAQKKILQYYLNKSYKQIHIYSNMAIADNDFSVLFNELFRPSERLQNQIDYHLRKLGGEKNIFH
;
A
#
# COMPACT_ATOMS: atom_id res chain seq x y z
N MET A 1 5.08 16.91 -35.78
CA MET A 1 3.67 17.07 -35.34
C MET A 1 3.23 15.96 -34.37
N TYR A 2 3.36 14.68 -34.73
CA TYR A 2 2.93 13.52 -33.92
C TYR A 2 3.53 13.45 -32.49
N LYS A 3 4.85 13.64 -32.33
CA LYS A 3 5.51 13.65 -31.00
C LYS A 3 4.98 14.75 -30.07
N LYS A 4 4.62 15.92 -30.61
CA LYS A 4 4.10 17.05 -29.84
C LYS A 4 2.67 16.77 -29.38
N LEU A 5 1.84 16.21 -30.25
CA LEU A 5 0.48 15.77 -29.94
C LEU A 5 0.47 14.66 -28.87
N LYS A 6 1.35 13.65 -28.99
CA LYS A 6 1.51 12.59 -27.99
C LYS A 6 1.84 13.14 -26.60
N LYS A 7 2.80 14.06 -26.50
CA LYS A 7 3.15 14.73 -25.22
C LYS A 7 1.97 15.50 -24.62
N ILE A 8 1.18 16.19 -25.45
CA ILE A 8 -0.01 16.91 -24.97
C ILE A 8 -1.02 15.92 -24.40
N ILE A 9 -1.30 14.82 -25.09
CA ILE A 9 -2.24 13.77 -24.64
C ILE A 9 -1.76 13.11 -23.33
N GLU A 10 -0.47 12.80 -23.22
CA GLU A 10 0.11 12.24 -22.01
C GLU A 10 -0.01 13.21 -20.82
N PHE A 11 0.24 14.50 -21.06
CA PHE A 11 0.14 15.53 -20.03
C PHE A 11 -1.31 15.76 -19.59
N THR A 12 -2.26 15.87 -20.53
CA THR A 12 -3.68 16.01 -20.18
C THR A 12 -4.20 14.78 -19.45
N SER A 13 -3.79 13.58 -19.84
CA SER A 13 -4.11 12.33 -19.15
C SER A 13 -3.54 12.30 -17.73
N PHE A 14 -2.29 12.74 -17.55
CA PHE A 14 -1.66 12.85 -16.24
C PHE A 14 -2.44 13.80 -15.32
N LEU A 15 -2.83 14.97 -15.84
CA LEU A 15 -3.65 15.93 -15.09
C LEU A 15 -5.01 15.34 -14.72
N TYR A 16 -5.66 14.64 -15.66
CA TYR A 16 -6.93 13.97 -15.43
C TYR A 16 -6.86 12.96 -14.28
N TYR A 17 -5.88 12.03 -14.31
CA TYR A 17 -5.71 11.06 -13.22
C TYR A 17 -5.33 11.73 -11.90
N SER A 18 -4.48 12.77 -11.95
CA SER A 18 -4.10 13.51 -10.75
C SER A 18 -5.32 14.15 -10.08
N LEU A 19 -6.21 14.76 -10.86
CA LEU A 19 -7.46 15.35 -10.36
C LEU A 19 -8.40 14.29 -9.77
N LEU A 20 -8.56 13.14 -10.43
CA LEU A 20 -9.39 12.04 -9.92
C LEU A 20 -8.89 11.53 -8.57
N ILE A 21 -7.60 11.20 -8.48
CA ILE A 21 -6.95 10.69 -7.27
C ILE A 21 -7.10 11.71 -6.13
N LEU A 22 -6.75 12.98 -6.38
CA LEU A 22 -6.80 14.02 -5.35
C LEU A 22 -8.24 14.31 -4.90
N ARG A 23 -9.20 14.40 -5.83
CA ARG A 23 -10.62 14.60 -5.50
C ARG A 23 -11.13 13.46 -4.63
N HIS A 24 -10.84 12.22 -5.01
CA HIS A 24 -11.27 11.07 -4.24
C HIS A 24 -10.64 11.06 -2.85
N ASN A 25 -9.33 11.31 -2.74
CA ASN A 25 -8.66 11.45 -1.45
C ASN A 25 -9.32 12.53 -0.56
N ILE A 26 -9.65 13.70 -1.11
CA ILE A 26 -10.33 14.76 -0.34
C ILE A 26 -11.70 14.28 0.17
N VAL A 27 -12.51 13.67 -0.70
CA VAL A 27 -13.84 13.17 -0.34
C VAL A 27 -13.76 12.05 0.69
N CYS A 28 -12.92 11.05 0.48
CA CYS A 28 -12.74 9.92 1.39
C CYS A 28 -12.15 10.35 2.73
N ARG A 29 -11.17 11.26 2.74
CA ARG A 29 -10.66 11.82 4.00
C ARG A 29 -11.77 12.49 4.79
N LYS A 30 -12.58 13.33 4.16
CA LYS A 30 -13.66 14.06 4.83
C LYS A 30 -14.79 13.15 5.33
N ARG A 31 -15.22 12.20 4.49
CA ARG A 31 -16.44 11.40 4.75
C ARG A 31 -16.20 10.08 5.45
N LEU A 32 -14.98 9.53 5.39
CA LEU A 32 -14.67 8.20 5.91
C LEU A 32 -13.49 8.23 6.88
N LEU A 33 -12.31 8.69 6.44
CA LEU A 33 -11.10 8.55 7.27
C LEU A 33 -11.13 9.47 8.50
N ILE A 34 -11.53 10.74 8.39
CA ILE A 34 -11.60 11.62 9.57
C ILE A 34 -12.60 11.08 10.62
N PRO A 35 -13.82 10.66 10.26
CA PRO A 35 -14.72 9.99 11.20
C PRO A 35 -14.11 8.73 11.83
N LEU A 36 -13.49 7.86 11.03
CA LEU A 36 -12.81 6.65 11.52
C LEU A 36 -11.76 6.97 12.58
N TYR A 37 -10.93 7.97 12.30
CA TYR A 37 -9.85 8.38 13.20
C TYR A 37 -10.40 8.99 14.50
N LYS A 38 -11.46 9.80 14.42
CA LYS A 38 -12.13 10.34 15.62
C LYS A 38 -12.63 9.24 16.54
N ASN A 39 -13.19 8.17 15.98
CA ASN A 39 -13.66 7.03 16.77
C ASN A 39 -12.47 6.28 17.41
N LYS A 40 -11.43 5.94 16.63
CA LYS A 40 -10.26 5.19 17.10
C LYS A 40 -9.38 5.96 18.11
N VAL A 41 -9.34 7.29 18.05
CA VAL A 41 -8.61 8.13 19.02
C VAL A 41 -9.13 7.95 20.44
N MET A 42 -10.43 7.71 20.61
CA MET A 42 -11.02 7.55 21.93
C MET A 42 -10.55 6.26 22.63
N ASP A 43 -10.15 5.26 21.84
CA ASP A 43 -9.83 3.91 22.34
C ASP A 43 -8.33 3.68 22.58
N ASN A 44 -7.44 4.51 22.03
CA ASN A 44 -6.02 4.17 21.93
C ASN A 44 -5.10 5.24 22.49
N ARG A 45 -4.18 4.84 23.37
CA ARG A 45 -3.08 5.70 23.85
C ARG A 45 -1.84 5.45 22.99
N TYR A 46 -1.48 6.47 22.21
CA TYR A 46 -0.28 6.47 21.38
C TYR A 46 0.95 6.76 22.23
N GLU A 47 1.92 5.83 22.24
CA GLU A 47 3.10 5.92 23.11
C GLU A 47 4.38 6.36 22.39
N HIS A 48 4.45 6.30 21.05
CA HIS A 48 5.74 6.39 20.34
C HIS A 48 5.80 7.35 19.16
N ASP A 49 6.53 8.46 19.30
CA ASP A 49 6.56 9.60 18.34
C ASP A 49 7.51 9.40 17.14
N GLU A 50 7.34 8.33 16.38
CA GLU A 50 8.16 8.01 15.19
C GLU A 50 7.58 8.51 13.86
N ASN A 51 8.49 8.97 12.98
CA ASN A 51 8.20 9.28 11.58
C ASN A 51 8.11 7.98 10.76
N VAL A 52 6.90 7.54 10.42
CA VAL A 52 6.70 6.24 9.74
C VAL A 52 5.57 6.28 8.70
N ILE A 53 5.77 5.55 7.61
CA ILE A 53 4.77 5.33 6.57
C ILE A 53 4.07 4.01 6.87
N ILE A 54 2.74 4.03 6.95
CA ILE A 54 1.95 2.85 7.31
C ILE A 54 0.98 2.54 6.18
N TYR A 55 1.09 1.34 5.60
CA TYR A 55 0.05 0.81 4.74
C TYR A 55 -1.11 0.34 5.61
N MET A 56 -2.31 0.90 5.37
CA MET A 56 -3.48 0.64 6.19
C MET A 56 -4.51 -0.18 5.43
N VAL A 57 -4.95 -1.25 6.07
CA VAL A 57 -6.13 -2.03 5.71
C VAL A 57 -7.02 -2.10 6.94
N GLN A 58 -8.24 -1.59 6.80
CA GLN A 58 -9.27 -1.55 7.83
C GLN A 58 -10.60 -2.10 7.28
N PRO A 59 -11.46 -2.69 8.12
CA PRO A 59 -12.77 -3.21 7.71
C PRO A 59 -13.63 -2.20 6.93
N GLU A 60 -13.55 -0.92 7.28
CA GLU A 60 -14.32 0.18 6.67
C GLU A 60 -13.77 0.59 5.29
N THR A 61 -12.60 0.08 4.91
CA THR A 61 -11.85 0.47 3.70
C THR A 61 -11.84 -0.63 2.64
N THR A 62 -13.04 -0.95 2.15
CA THR A 62 -13.26 -2.02 1.16
C THR A 62 -12.80 -1.66 -0.26
N PHE A 63 -12.55 -0.38 -0.53
CA PHE A 63 -12.12 0.11 -1.84
C PHE A 63 -10.71 -0.35 -2.28
N SER A 64 -9.93 -0.95 -1.38
CA SER A 64 -8.60 -1.48 -1.67
C SER A 64 -8.59 -2.81 -2.44
N GLY A 65 -9.75 -3.37 -2.79
CA GLY A 65 -9.85 -4.62 -3.55
C GLY A 65 -9.54 -5.87 -2.72
N GLY A 66 -9.16 -6.94 -3.42
CA GLY A 66 -8.87 -8.26 -2.82
C GLY A 66 -7.48 -8.33 -2.18
N LEU A 67 -7.11 -9.50 -1.65
CA LEU A 67 -5.79 -9.71 -1.03
C LEU A 67 -4.63 -9.42 -2.01
N SER A 68 -4.74 -9.90 -3.26
CA SER A 68 -3.72 -9.67 -4.30
C SER A 68 -3.52 -8.17 -4.60
N ASP A 69 -4.61 -7.42 -4.75
CA ASP A 69 -4.54 -5.96 -4.98
C ASP A 69 -3.89 -5.24 -3.80
N ARG A 70 -4.20 -5.67 -2.58
CA ARG A 70 -3.60 -5.11 -1.36
C ARG A 70 -2.11 -5.42 -1.28
N LEU A 71 -1.68 -6.62 -1.64
CA LEU A 71 -0.26 -7.00 -1.68
C LEU A 71 0.51 -6.17 -2.72
N ARG A 72 -0.08 -5.92 -3.90
CA ARG A 72 0.49 -4.98 -4.90
C ARG A 72 0.56 -3.56 -4.39
N GLY A 73 -0.47 -3.12 -3.65
CA GLY A 73 -0.49 -1.84 -2.92
C GLY A 73 0.68 -1.71 -1.96
N ILE A 74 0.87 -2.73 -1.12
CA ILE A 74 1.95 -2.81 -0.14
C ILE A 74 3.31 -2.71 -0.82
N THR A 75 3.59 -3.56 -1.81
CA THR A 75 4.90 -3.59 -2.47
C THR A 75 5.16 -2.29 -3.23
N SER A 76 4.15 -1.69 -3.85
CA SER A 76 4.28 -0.41 -4.55
C SER A 76 4.65 0.74 -3.61
N ILE A 77 4.04 0.82 -2.44
CA ILE A 77 4.37 1.86 -1.45
C ILE A 77 5.71 1.59 -0.79
N TYR A 78 5.98 0.33 -0.45
CA TYR A 78 7.25 -0.11 0.11
C TYR A 78 8.42 0.21 -0.82
N GLY A 79 8.30 -0.06 -2.13
CA GLY A 79 9.35 0.25 -3.10
C GLY A 79 9.75 1.74 -3.11
N GLU A 80 8.78 2.65 -3.01
CA GLU A 80 9.07 4.09 -2.89
C GLU A 80 9.65 4.46 -1.50
N CYS A 81 9.19 3.82 -0.42
CA CYS A 81 9.76 4.02 0.92
C CYS A 81 11.22 3.57 0.97
N LYS A 82 11.53 2.38 0.44
CA LYS A 82 12.88 1.83 0.32
C LYS A 82 13.79 2.76 -0.48
N ARG A 83 13.33 3.24 -1.64
CA ARG A 83 14.09 4.20 -2.48
C ARG A 83 14.42 5.52 -1.75
N LYS A 84 13.57 5.93 -0.81
CA LYS A 84 13.73 7.16 -0.02
C LYS A 84 14.33 6.92 1.37
N ASN A 85 14.66 5.66 1.72
CA ASN A 85 15.08 5.26 3.06
C ASN A 85 14.10 5.71 4.17
N LEU A 86 12.81 5.50 3.94
CA LEU A 86 11.74 5.82 4.90
C LEU A 86 11.27 4.56 5.65
N PRO A 87 11.04 4.63 6.97
CA PRO A 87 10.43 3.54 7.72
C PRO A 87 9.04 3.20 7.18
N PHE A 88 8.78 1.91 7.00
CA PHE A 88 7.53 1.39 6.44
C PHE A 88 6.95 0.31 7.34
N LYS A 89 5.66 0.37 7.61
CA LYS A 89 4.94 -0.61 8.44
C LYS A 89 3.60 -0.96 7.81
N ILE A 90 3.00 -2.08 8.24
CA ILE A 90 1.72 -2.56 7.71
C ILE A 90 0.75 -2.79 8.87
N VAL A 91 -0.45 -2.25 8.73
CA VAL A 91 -1.61 -2.59 9.55
C VAL A 91 -2.62 -3.27 8.65
N PHE A 92 -2.96 -4.52 8.98
CA PHE A 92 -3.88 -5.32 8.18
C PHE A 92 -4.99 -5.88 9.08
N GLU A 93 -6.19 -5.34 8.95
CA GLU A 93 -7.36 -5.77 9.74
C GLU A 93 -8.58 -5.98 8.81
N PRO A 94 -9.47 -6.94 9.13
CA PRO A 94 -9.48 -7.79 10.33
C PRO A 94 -8.62 -9.05 10.22
N LEU A 95 -8.09 -9.35 9.03
CA LEU A 95 -7.23 -10.50 8.80
C LEU A 95 -5.86 -10.31 9.47
N HIS A 96 -5.49 -11.19 10.40
CA HIS A 96 -4.15 -11.19 10.97
C HIS A 96 -3.15 -11.71 9.92
N LEU A 97 -2.45 -10.79 9.25
CA LEU A 97 -1.59 -11.12 8.11
C LEU A 97 -0.51 -12.14 8.47
N GLN A 98 0.01 -12.07 9.70
CA GLN A 98 1.08 -12.92 10.23
C GLN A 98 0.69 -14.39 10.38
N ASP A 99 -0.60 -14.72 10.38
CA ASP A 99 -1.05 -16.12 10.32
C ASP A 99 -0.62 -16.80 9.00
N TYR A 100 -0.40 -16.00 7.95
CA TYR A 100 -0.08 -16.46 6.60
C TYR A 100 1.29 -15.98 6.11
N LEU A 101 1.60 -14.70 6.30
CA LEU A 101 2.81 -14.05 5.82
C LEU A 101 3.49 -13.32 6.97
N VAL A 102 4.73 -13.71 7.27
CA VAL A 102 5.56 -13.10 8.31
C VAL A 102 6.67 -12.28 7.67
N PRO A 103 7.33 -11.37 8.43
CA PRO A 103 8.50 -10.67 7.92
C PRO A 103 9.59 -11.61 7.41
N ASN A 104 10.22 -11.19 6.32
CA ASN A 104 11.43 -11.82 5.81
C ASN A 104 12.67 -10.98 6.10
N GLN A 105 13.15 -10.20 5.13
CA GLN A 105 14.35 -9.38 5.25
C GLN A 105 14.07 -8.03 5.90
N TYR A 106 12.82 -7.57 5.82
CA TYR A 106 12.39 -6.29 6.34
C TYR A 106 11.26 -6.46 7.37
N ASP A 107 11.45 -5.94 8.58
CA ASP A 107 10.41 -5.97 9.62
C ASP A 107 9.38 -4.85 9.44
N TRP A 108 8.24 -5.21 8.87
CA TRP A 108 7.11 -4.32 8.64
C TRP A 108 6.08 -4.32 9.78
N GLN A 109 6.30 -5.07 10.87
CA GLN A 109 5.33 -5.20 11.96
C GLN A 109 5.26 -3.95 12.83
N ILE A 110 4.06 -3.62 13.31
CA ILE A 110 3.82 -2.52 14.23
C ILE A 110 2.82 -2.96 15.30
N GLU A 111 3.11 -2.60 16.55
CA GLU A 111 2.20 -2.84 17.68
C GLU A 111 1.07 -1.81 17.70
N ALA A 112 -0.11 -2.20 18.16
CA ALA A 112 -1.30 -1.35 18.18
C ALA A 112 -1.10 -0.02 18.95
N LYS A 113 -0.30 -0.03 20.01
CA LYS A 113 0.05 1.17 20.80
C LYS A 113 0.96 2.18 20.08
N ASN A 114 1.64 1.73 19.02
CA ASN A 114 2.49 2.57 18.19
C ASN A 114 1.73 3.16 16.98
N ILE A 115 0.45 2.82 16.81
CA ILE A 115 -0.40 3.39 15.76
C ILE A 115 -1.06 4.66 16.29
N CYS A 116 -0.72 5.80 15.70
CA CYS A 116 -1.34 7.07 16.06
C CYS A 116 -2.64 7.27 15.28
N TRP A 117 -3.72 7.59 15.98
CA TRP A 117 -5.01 7.93 15.34
C TRP A 117 -5.32 9.43 15.43
N ASP A 118 -4.48 10.24 16.08
CA ASP A 118 -4.68 11.69 16.14
C ASP A 118 -4.40 12.32 14.77
N SER A 119 -5.47 12.76 14.09
CA SER A 119 -5.41 13.42 12.78
C SER A 119 -4.58 14.72 12.75
N LYS A 120 -4.18 15.27 13.91
CA LYS A 120 -3.20 16.38 13.98
C LYS A 120 -1.77 15.89 13.78
N LYS A 121 -1.46 14.67 14.19
CA LYS A 121 -0.14 14.03 14.08
C LYS A 121 -0.03 13.11 12.87
N VAL A 122 -1.17 12.64 12.36
CA VAL A 122 -1.25 11.68 11.25
C VAL A 122 -1.92 12.28 10.03
N TYR A 123 -1.35 11.99 8.86
CA TYR A 123 -2.00 12.27 7.59
C TYR A 123 -2.59 10.96 7.01
N PRO A 124 -3.89 10.69 7.23
CA PRO A 124 -4.58 9.62 6.53
C PRO A 124 -4.85 10.02 5.09
N CYS A 125 -4.55 9.17 4.12
CA CYS A 125 -4.82 9.42 2.72
C CYS A 125 -5.14 8.16 1.93
N THR A 126 -5.87 8.34 0.83
CA THR A 126 -6.10 7.29 -0.15
C THR A 126 -5.26 7.53 -1.40
N LEU A 127 -4.86 6.44 -2.05
CA LEU A 127 -4.18 6.47 -3.35
C LEU A 127 -4.64 5.28 -4.18
N LEU A 128 -5.60 5.50 -5.09
CA LEU A 128 -6.27 4.41 -5.79
C LEU A 128 -5.93 4.34 -7.29
N THR A 129 -6.17 3.17 -7.85
CA THR A 129 -6.12 2.83 -9.27
C THR A 129 -7.54 2.92 -9.85
N TYR A 130 -7.72 3.65 -10.96
CA TYR A 130 -9.02 3.88 -11.60
C TYR A 130 -9.15 3.25 -12.98
N ASN A 131 -8.03 2.99 -13.65
CA ASN A 131 -7.99 2.33 -14.94
C ASN A 131 -7.70 0.83 -14.75
N ASN A 132 -8.46 -0.02 -15.44
CA ASN A 132 -8.24 -1.46 -15.49
C ASN A 132 -6.90 -1.81 -16.18
N ASN A 133 -6.43 -0.96 -17.08
CA ASN A 133 -5.09 -1.06 -17.62
C ASN A 133 -4.06 -0.50 -16.62
N LEU A 134 -3.45 -1.40 -15.85
CA LEU A 134 -2.41 -1.08 -14.87
C LEU A 134 -1.16 -0.47 -15.52
N GLU A 135 -0.92 -0.75 -16.81
CA GLU A 135 0.22 -0.21 -17.57
C GLU A 135 -0.02 1.21 -18.08
N ASN A 136 -1.15 1.85 -17.72
CA ASN A 136 -1.41 3.22 -18.11
C ASN A 136 -0.37 4.18 -17.51
N SER A 137 0.59 4.60 -18.34
CA SER A 137 1.74 5.42 -17.91
C SER A 137 1.35 6.76 -17.28
N ALA A 138 0.26 7.38 -17.74
CA ALA A 138 -0.23 8.63 -17.19
C ALA A 138 -0.77 8.46 -15.75
N GLN A 139 -1.52 7.38 -15.50
CA GLN A 139 -1.99 7.03 -14.16
C GLN A 139 -0.81 6.67 -13.25
N ILE A 140 0.11 5.81 -13.71
CA ILE A 140 1.31 5.44 -12.96
C ILE A 140 2.10 6.69 -12.55
N ASN A 141 2.31 7.62 -13.49
CA ASN A 141 3.05 8.85 -13.20
C ASN A 141 2.30 9.76 -12.21
N ALA A 142 0.98 9.90 -12.35
CA ALA A 142 0.14 10.63 -11.40
C ALA A 142 0.23 10.03 -9.99
N GLN A 143 0.08 8.71 -9.87
CA GLN A 143 0.18 7.98 -8.62
C GLN A 143 1.56 8.12 -7.97
N LYS A 144 2.65 7.95 -8.74
CA LYS A 144 4.03 8.16 -8.28
C LYS A 144 4.26 9.56 -7.74
N LYS A 145 3.83 10.60 -8.47
CA LYS A 145 3.98 11.99 -8.05
C LYS A 145 3.18 12.31 -6.79
N ILE A 146 1.95 11.81 -6.68
CA ILE A 146 1.09 12.01 -5.52
C ILE A 146 1.62 11.26 -4.29
N LEU A 147 2.08 10.02 -4.47
CA LEU A 147 2.74 9.26 -3.40
C LEU A 147 3.95 10.03 -2.88
N GLN A 148 4.85 10.46 -3.75
CA GLN A 148 6.03 11.26 -3.36
C GLN A 148 5.64 12.54 -2.61
N TYR A 149 4.55 13.20 -3.02
CA TYR A 149 4.00 14.35 -2.30
C TYR A 149 3.51 13.98 -0.89
N TYR A 150 2.82 12.85 -0.72
CA TYR A 150 2.38 12.38 0.61
C TYR A 150 3.54 12.00 1.51
N LEU A 151 4.52 11.26 0.99
CA LEU A 151 5.71 10.82 1.74
C LEU A 151 6.58 11.99 2.24
N ASN A 152 6.48 13.16 1.62
CA ASN A 152 7.23 14.36 2.01
C ASN A 152 6.48 15.26 3.01
N LYS A 153 5.30 14.86 3.50
CA LYS A 153 4.53 15.68 4.46
C LYS A 153 5.14 15.59 5.86
N SER A 154 5.12 16.70 6.61
CA SER A 154 5.70 16.83 7.94
C SER A 154 4.84 16.25 9.08
N TYR A 155 4.16 15.13 8.83
CA TYR A 155 3.38 14.41 9.84
C TYR A 155 4.22 13.30 10.45
N LYS A 156 3.89 12.91 11.68
CA LYS A 156 4.54 11.80 12.37
C LYS A 156 4.22 10.48 11.69
N GLN A 157 2.96 10.27 11.33
CA GLN A 157 2.61 9.09 10.54
C GLN A 157 1.88 9.50 9.26
N ILE A 158 2.20 8.79 8.19
CA ILE A 158 1.43 8.84 6.94
C ILE A 158 0.74 7.50 6.81
N HIS A 159 -0.59 7.52 6.86
CA HIS A 159 -1.41 6.32 6.79
C HIS A 159 -2.02 6.23 5.40
N ILE A 160 -1.61 5.24 4.62
CA ILE A 160 -1.96 5.13 3.20
C ILE A 160 -2.89 3.95 2.98
N TYR A 161 -4.10 4.23 2.48
CA TYR A 161 -5.09 3.25 2.06
C TYR A 161 -5.09 3.17 0.53
N SER A 162 -4.74 2.02 -0.04
CA SER A 162 -4.43 1.95 -1.47
C SER A 162 -4.82 0.62 -2.11
N ASN A 163 -4.98 0.64 -3.44
CA ASN A 163 -4.92 -0.51 -4.35
C ASN A 163 -3.98 -0.19 -5.54
N MET A 164 -3.01 0.68 -5.30
CA MET A 164 -2.07 1.13 -6.32
C MET A 164 -1.12 -0.02 -6.70
N ALA A 165 -1.01 -0.30 -8.00
CA ALA A 165 -0.07 -1.28 -8.54
C ALA A 165 0.85 -0.57 -9.54
N ILE A 166 2.01 -0.09 -9.06
CA ILE A 166 3.00 0.63 -9.89
C ILE A 166 4.38 -0.01 -9.88
N ALA A 167 4.55 -1.07 -9.09
CA ALA A 167 5.80 -1.81 -8.93
C ALA A 167 5.67 -3.26 -9.43
N ASP A 168 4.81 -3.52 -10.42
CA ASP A 168 4.57 -4.88 -10.94
C ASP A 168 5.84 -5.56 -11.46
N ASN A 169 6.74 -4.80 -12.11
CA ASN A 169 8.03 -5.31 -12.58
C ASN A 169 8.95 -5.78 -11.44
N ASP A 170 8.87 -5.13 -10.29
CA ASP A 170 9.68 -5.42 -9.11
C ASP A 170 8.90 -6.20 -8.04
N PHE A 171 7.67 -6.63 -8.36
CA PHE A 171 6.73 -7.19 -7.39
C PHE A 171 7.33 -8.37 -6.65
N SER A 172 7.91 -9.34 -7.37
CA SER A 172 8.52 -10.53 -6.78
C SER A 172 9.66 -10.17 -5.82
N VAL A 173 10.53 -9.23 -6.21
CA VAL A 173 11.68 -8.83 -5.40
C VAL A 173 11.21 -8.14 -4.12
N LEU A 174 10.32 -7.15 -4.24
CA LEU A 174 9.79 -6.40 -3.09
C LEU A 174 8.93 -7.27 -2.18
N PHE A 175 8.14 -8.17 -2.77
CA PHE A 175 7.34 -9.12 -2.02
C PHE A 175 8.21 -10.05 -1.20
N ASN A 176 9.25 -10.64 -1.80
CA ASN A 176 10.15 -11.55 -1.09
C ASN A 176 11.00 -10.84 -0.04
N GLU A 177 11.29 -9.55 -0.19
CA GLU A 177 11.97 -8.77 0.85
C GLU A 177 11.08 -8.56 2.09
N LEU A 178 9.80 -8.25 1.86
CA LEU A 178 8.83 -8.04 2.93
C LEU A 178 8.36 -9.35 3.56
N PHE A 179 8.05 -10.36 2.75
CA PHE A 179 7.24 -11.49 3.16
C PHE A 179 7.94 -12.82 2.93
N ARG A 180 7.72 -13.72 3.88
CA ARG A 180 7.87 -15.16 3.71
C ARG A 180 6.63 -15.84 4.28
N PRO A 181 6.27 -17.04 3.81
CA PRO A 181 5.17 -17.77 4.40
C PRO A 181 5.41 -18.03 5.89
N SER A 182 4.34 -18.00 6.68
CA SER A 182 4.35 -18.51 8.06
C SER A 182 4.68 -20.00 8.05
N GLU A 183 5.16 -20.53 9.17
CA GLU A 183 5.46 -21.97 9.28
C GLU A 183 4.24 -22.83 8.91
N ARG A 184 3.05 -22.43 9.39
CA ARG A 184 1.79 -23.08 9.06
C ARG A 184 1.53 -23.08 7.55
N LEU A 185 1.70 -21.92 6.88
CA LEU A 185 1.49 -21.81 5.44
C LEU A 185 2.53 -22.62 4.65
N GLN A 186 3.81 -22.53 5.03
CA GLN A 186 4.88 -23.29 4.39
C GLN A 186 4.64 -24.80 4.50
N ASN A 187 4.22 -25.30 5.66
CA ASN A 187 3.88 -26.71 5.86
C ASN A 187 2.75 -27.17 4.94
N GLN A 188 1.73 -26.33 4.70
CA GLN A 188 0.66 -26.64 3.76
C GLN A 188 1.17 -26.64 2.31
N ILE A 189 1.99 -25.66 1.93
CA ILE A 189 2.63 -25.59 0.61
C ILE A 189 3.43 -26.89 0.36
N ASP A 190 4.30 -27.28 1.30
CA ASP A 190 5.15 -28.47 1.18
C ASP A 190 4.35 -29.77 1.18
N TYR A 191 3.25 -29.85 1.94
CA TYR A 191 2.33 -30.97 1.89
C TYR A 191 1.71 -31.13 0.50
N HIS A 192 1.16 -30.05 -0.06
CA HIS A 192 0.48 -30.09 -1.35
C HIS A 192 1.46 -30.30 -2.52
N LEU A 193 2.65 -29.69 -2.48
CA LEU A 193 3.69 -29.92 -3.51
C LEU A 193 4.14 -31.38 -3.56
N ARG A 194 4.29 -32.04 -2.40
CA ARG A 194 4.60 -33.49 -2.33
C ARG A 194 3.49 -34.35 -2.92
N LYS A 195 2.22 -33.98 -2.69
CA LYS A 195 1.06 -34.73 -3.20
C LYS A 195 0.84 -34.56 -4.71
N LEU A 196 1.29 -33.45 -5.29
CA LEU A 196 1.16 -33.15 -6.72
C LEU A 196 2.29 -33.71 -7.60
N GLY A 197 3.16 -34.57 -7.05
CA GLY A 197 4.23 -35.21 -7.82
C GLY A 197 5.59 -34.51 -7.76
N GLY A 198 5.76 -33.52 -6.86
CA GLY A 198 7.07 -33.23 -6.27
C GLY A 198 8.23 -32.93 -7.22
N GLU A 199 8.03 -32.26 -8.35
CA GLU A 199 9.13 -31.64 -9.10
C GLU A 199 8.83 -30.17 -9.40
N LYS A 200 9.81 -29.32 -9.09
CA LYS A 200 9.83 -27.87 -9.29
C LYS A 200 9.89 -27.49 -10.79
N ASN A 201 8.97 -27.99 -11.61
CA ASN A 201 8.96 -27.74 -13.06
C ASN A 201 7.96 -26.65 -13.50
N ILE A 202 7.49 -25.77 -12.60
CA ILE A 202 6.41 -24.79 -12.92
C ILE A 202 6.89 -23.33 -13.01
N PHE A 203 8.19 -23.04 -12.89
CA PHE A 203 8.70 -21.69 -13.18
C PHE A 203 9.99 -21.77 -14.02
N HIS A 204 9.80 -21.84 -15.34
CA HIS A 204 10.79 -21.46 -16.35
C HIS A 204 10.22 -20.35 -17.21
#